data_AF-A0A6P2BVN6-F1
#
_entry.id   AF-A0A6P2BVN6-F1
#
_cell.length_a   1.000
_cell.length_b   1.000
_cell.length_c   1.000
_cell.angle_alpha   90.00
_cell.angle_beta   90.00
_cell.angle_gamma   90.00
#
_symmetry.space_group_name_H-M   'P 1'
#
loop_
_entity.id
_entity.type
_entity.pdbx_description
1 polymer ?
#
loop_
_entity_poly.entity_id
_entity_poly.type
_entity_poly.pdbx_seq_one_letter_code
_entity_poly.pdbx_strand_id
1 'polypeptide(L)'
;MRVTLDTSDNWAELREVADLRRPDRLAVNKAISLSSDGEGRAIIPGSMEDDMATALLPLVITEWSLPYPVPAKRPDALSFLTLEQDDALRAAIVPHLKAIQGVNAPTPTNETPTAPSAS
;
A
#
# COMPACT_ATOMS: atom_id res chain seq x y z
N MET A 1 10.67 -11.24 1.71
CA MET A 1 11.24 -10.49 2.85
C MET A 1 10.56 -10.89 4.16
N ARG A 2 11.31 -11.33 5.17
CA ARG A 2 10.76 -11.66 6.49
C ARG A 2 10.80 -10.44 7.42
N VAL A 3 9.71 -10.23 8.16
CA VAL A 3 9.50 -9.13 9.10
C VAL A 3 9.22 -9.71 10.47
N THR A 4 9.86 -9.19 11.52
CA THR A 4 9.53 -9.53 12.91
C THR A 4 8.36 -8.66 13.35
N LEU A 5 7.33 -9.27 13.93
CA LEU A 5 6.07 -8.62 14.28
C LEU A 5 6.04 -8.11 15.72
N ASP A 6 6.75 -8.79 16.63
CA ASP A 6 6.78 -8.45 18.04
C ASP A 6 8.02 -9.05 18.72
N THR A 7 8.16 -8.83 20.02
CA THR A 7 9.22 -9.39 20.87
C THR A 7 9.09 -10.90 21.14
N SER A 8 8.02 -11.55 20.69
CA SER A 8 7.75 -12.99 20.91
C SER A 8 8.15 -13.86 19.71
N ASP A 9 9.10 -13.39 18.90
CA ASP A 9 9.57 -14.05 17.67
C ASP A 9 8.47 -14.30 16.62
N ASN A 10 7.32 -13.62 16.71
CA ASN A 10 6.33 -13.70 15.65
C ASN A 10 6.85 -13.02 14.38
N TRP A 11 6.50 -13.56 13.22
CA TRP A 11 7.01 -13.09 11.94
C TRP A 11 5.97 -13.18 10.83
N ALA A 12 6.15 -12.34 9.81
CA ALA A 12 5.44 -12.43 8.54
C ALA A 12 6.44 -12.43 7.37
N GLU A 13 6.14 -13.18 6.33
CA GLU A 13 6.86 -13.15 5.07
C GLU A 13 6.08 -12.34 4.04
N LEU A 14 6.71 -11.25 3.60
CA LEU A 14 6.19 -10.35 2.59
C LEU A 14 6.80 -10.67 1.23
N ARG A 15 5.98 -10.64 0.18
CA ARG A 15 6.41 -10.59 -1.21
C ARG A 15 7.29 -9.36 -1.44
N GLU A 16 8.34 -9.49 -2.24
CA GLU A 16 9.27 -8.38 -2.52
C GLU A 16 8.62 -7.27 -3.35
N VAL A 17 9.11 -6.04 -3.21
CA VAL A 17 8.63 -4.88 -4.00
C VAL A 17 8.76 -5.13 -5.51
N ALA A 18 9.82 -5.84 -5.94
CA ALA A 18 10.06 -6.17 -7.34
C ALA A 18 9.01 -7.12 -7.95
N ASP A 19 8.27 -7.86 -7.10
CA ASP A 19 7.25 -8.81 -7.51
C ASP A 19 5.83 -8.21 -7.50
N LEU A 20 5.70 -6.90 -7.23
CA LEU A 20 4.44 -6.19 -7.35
C LEU A 20 4.01 -6.08 -8.81
N ARG A 21 2.73 -6.32 -9.05
CA ARG A 21 2.13 -6.35 -10.40
C ARG A 21 1.02 -5.33 -10.50
N ARG A 22 0.57 -5.08 -11.74
CA ARG A 22 -0.55 -4.18 -12.04
C ARG A 22 -1.81 -4.43 -11.18
N PRO A 23 -2.25 -5.67 -10.92
CA PRO A 23 -3.42 -5.92 -10.07
C PRO A 23 -3.26 -5.38 -8.65
N ASP A 24 -2.06 -5.43 -8.06
CA ASP A 24 -1.78 -4.92 -6.71
C ASP A 24 -1.99 -3.39 -6.65
N ARG A 25 -1.46 -2.68 -7.65
CA ARG A 25 -1.66 -1.24 -7.80
C ARG A 25 -3.14 -0.88 -7.93
N LEU A 26 -3.88 -1.64 -8.74
CA LEU A 26 -5.31 -1.39 -8.92
C LEU A 26 -6.11 -1.65 -7.65
N ALA A 27 -5.76 -2.68 -6.88
CA ALA A 27 -6.42 -3.00 -5.62
C ALA A 27 -6.21 -1.89 -4.58
N VAL A 28 -4.99 -1.42 -4.40
CA VAL A 28 -4.68 -0.32 -3.46
C VAL A 28 -5.32 0.99 -3.91
N ASN A 29 -5.25 1.34 -5.19
CA ASN A 29 -5.84 2.59 -5.69
C ASN A 29 -7.37 2.62 -5.54
N LYS A 30 -8.04 1.46 -5.57
CA LYS A 30 -9.49 1.37 -5.32
C LYS A 30 -9.86 1.66 -3.87
N ALA A 31 -8.92 1.50 -2.93
CA ALA A 31 -9.15 1.82 -1.52
C ALA A 31 -9.09 3.34 -1.26
N ILE A 32 -8.52 4.12 -2.18
CA ILE A 32 -8.44 5.58 -2.06
C ILE A 32 -9.83 6.17 -2.32
N SER A 33 -10.47 6.64 -1.25
CA SER A 33 -11.71 7.41 -1.33
C SER A 33 -11.39 8.90 -1.40
N LEU A 34 -11.65 9.53 -2.55
CA LEU A 34 -11.62 10.98 -2.68
C LEU A 34 -12.99 11.52 -2.31
N SER A 35 -13.08 12.26 -1.21
CA SER A 35 -14.26 13.07 -0.90
C SER A 35 -14.05 14.49 -1.45
N SER A 36 -15.13 15.16 -1.82
CA SER A 36 -15.12 16.58 -2.14
C SER A 36 -15.77 17.37 -1.01
N ASP A 37 -15.23 18.53 -0.68
CA ASP A 37 -15.98 19.49 0.12
C ASP A 37 -17.17 20.04 -0.68
N GLY A 38 -18.04 20.80 -0.01
CA GLY A 38 -19.19 21.46 -0.65
C GLY A 38 -18.81 22.52 -1.70
N GLU A 39 -17.51 22.82 -1.87
CA GLU A 39 -16.95 23.75 -2.85
C GLU A 39 -16.22 23.01 -3.99
N GLY A 40 -16.26 21.68 -4.02
CA GLY A 40 -15.66 20.85 -5.08
C GLY A 40 -14.16 20.63 -4.94
N ARG A 41 -13.53 20.97 -3.80
CA ARG A 41 -12.12 20.67 -3.53
C ARG A 41 -11.98 19.26 -3.00
N ALA A 42 -10.96 18.55 -3.46
CA ALA A 42 -10.64 17.23 -2.95
C ALA A 42 -10.16 17.31 -1.50
N ILE A 43 -10.81 16.54 -0.62
CA ILE A 43 -10.36 16.28 0.74
C ILE A 43 -9.64 14.93 0.74
N ILE A 44 -8.41 14.93 1.25
CA ILE A 44 -7.68 13.70 1.53
C ILE A 44 -8.05 13.27 2.96
N PRO A 45 -8.74 12.13 3.14
CA PRO A 45 -9.09 11.66 4.47
C PRO A 45 -7.84 11.21 5.23
N GLY A 46 -7.80 11.46 6.55
CA GLY A 46 -6.69 10.99 7.40
C GLY A 46 -6.53 9.47 7.42
N SER A 47 -7.58 8.71 7.08
CA SER A 47 -7.55 7.25 6.96
C SER A 47 -6.92 6.74 5.67
N MET A 48 -6.55 7.61 4.72
CA MET A 48 -6.10 7.17 3.40
C MET A 48 -4.91 6.20 3.48
N GLU A 49 -3.94 6.46 4.35
CA GLU A 49 -2.79 5.56 4.55
C GLU A 49 -3.23 4.20 5.14
N ASP A 50 -4.18 4.21 6.07
CA ASP A 50 -4.76 3.01 6.68
C ASP A 50 -5.53 2.17 5.67
N ASP A 51 -6.32 2.82 4.82
CA ASP A 51 -7.11 2.18 3.78
C ASP A 51 -6.20 1.52 2.74
N MET A 52 -5.11 2.20 2.36
CA MET A 52 -4.10 1.66 1.45
C MET A 52 -3.32 0.49 2.06
N ALA A 53 -2.90 0.60 3.32
CA ALA A 53 -2.22 -0.49 4.03
C ALA A 53 -3.12 -1.72 4.16
N THR A 54 -4.38 -1.52 4.56
CA THR A 54 -5.39 -2.57 4.69
C THR A 54 -5.65 -3.28 3.36
N ALA A 55 -5.66 -2.54 2.25
CA ALA A 55 -5.79 -3.13 0.92
C ALA A 55 -4.54 -3.90 0.47
N LEU A 56 -3.35 -3.48 0.89
CA LEU A 56 -2.08 -4.05 0.45
C LEU A 56 -1.65 -5.28 1.24
N LEU A 57 -1.79 -5.27 2.56
CA LEU A 57 -1.30 -6.34 3.45
C LEU A 57 -1.76 -7.74 3.03
N PRO A 58 -3.05 -7.98 2.70
CA PRO A 58 -3.51 -9.29 2.23
C PRO A 58 -2.86 -9.77 0.93
N LEU A 59 -2.37 -8.84 0.11
CA LEU A 59 -1.76 -9.14 -1.19
C LEU A 59 -0.27 -9.46 -1.07
N VAL A 60 0.41 -8.93 -0.04
CA VAL A 60 1.86 -9.07 0.12
C VAL A 60 2.25 -10.06 1.20
N ILE A 61 1.42 -10.30 2.21
CA ILE A 61 1.69 -11.35 3.21
C ILE A 61 1.46 -12.72 2.56
N THR A 62 2.55 -13.47 2.43
CA THR A 62 2.58 -14.80 1.83
C THR A 62 2.53 -15.91 2.88
N GLU A 63 3.15 -15.67 4.04
CA GLU A 63 3.19 -16.59 5.18
C GLU A 63 3.36 -15.79 6.49
N TRP A 64 3.01 -16.39 7.63
CA TRP A 64 3.28 -15.81 8.96
C TRP A 64 3.25 -16.88 10.06
N SER A 65 3.79 -16.56 11.24
CA SER A 65 3.85 -17.48 12.40
C SER A 65 2.58 -17.50 13.25
N LEU A 66 1.64 -16.59 12.99
CA LEU A 66 0.49 -16.39 13.84
C LEU A 66 -0.48 -17.57 13.75
N PRO A 67 -1.25 -17.87 14.81
CA PRO A 67 -2.20 -18.99 14.84
C PRO A 67 -3.48 -18.73 14.00
N TYR A 68 -3.44 -17.75 13.10
CA TYR A 68 -4.55 -17.35 12.24
C TYR A 68 -4.24 -17.71 10.78
N PRO A 69 -5.25 -17.90 9.92
CA PRO A 69 -5.01 -18.13 8.50
C PRO A 69 -4.33 -16.93 7.85
N VAL A 70 -3.42 -17.18 6.90
CA VAL A 70 -2.76 -16.10 6.15
C VAL A 70 -3.76 -15.14 5.50
N PRO A 71 -3.52 -13.81 5.54
CA PRO A 71 -4.46 -12.80 5.04
C PRO A 71 -4.86 -12.97 3.57
N ALA A 72 -3.97 -13.51 2.73
CA ALA A 72 -4.26 -13.83 1.33
C ALA A 72 -5.47 -14.77 1.16
N LYS A 73 -5.77 -15.62 2.15
CA LYS A 73 -6.94 -16.52 2.17
C LYS A 73 -8.09 -15.97 3.00
N ARG A 74 -7.79 -15.22 4.05
CA ARG A 74 -8.74 -14.66 5.03
C ARG A 74 -8.29 -13.26 5.44
N PRO A 75 -8.68 -12.21 4.69
CA PRO A 75 -8.24 -10.83 4.98
C PRO A 75 -8.65 -10.34 6.38
N ASP A 76 -9.74 -10.88 6.93
CA ASP A 76 -10.21 -10.61 8.29
C ASP A 76 -9.24 -11.07 9.38
N ALA A 77 -8.24 -11.90 9.05
CA ALA A 77 -7.21 -12.31 10.00
C ALA A 77 -6.37 -11.13 10.52
N LEU A 78 -6.29 -10.03 9.77
CA LEU A 78 -5.60 -8.80 10.20
C LEU A 78 -6.28 -8.13 11.40
N SER A 79 -7.58 -8.35 11.61
CA SER A 79 -8.32 -7.78 12.75
C SER A 79 -7.96 -8.38 14.11
N PHE A 80 -7.21 -9.48 14.14
CA PHE A 80 -6.73 -10.12 15.37
C PHE A 80 -5.32 -9.68 15.79
N LEU A 81 -4.67 -8.85 14.98
CA LEU A 81 -3.35 -8.32 15.30
C LEU A 81 -3.42 -7.38 16.50
N THR A 82 -2.40 -7.44 17.35
CA THR A 82 -2.14 -6.36 18.30
C THR A 82 -1.67 -5.11 17.55
N LEU A 83 -1.75 -3.94 18.18
CA LEU A 83 -1.25 -2.70 17.59
C LEU A 83 0.25 -2.78 17.26
N GLU A 84 1.07 -3.42 18.11
CA GLU A 84 2.51 -3.61 17.86
C GLU A 84 2.76 -4.41 16.56
N GLN A 85 2.03 -5.50 16.38
CA GLN A 85 2.14 -6.35 15.19
C GLN A 85 1.66 -5.64 13.92
N ASP A 86 0.58 -4.86 14.03
CA ASP A 86 0.05 -4.05 12.93
C ASP A 86 1.03 -2.94 12.54
N ASP A 87 1.60 -2.23 13.52
CA ASP A 87 2.60 -1.19 13.31
C ASP A 87 3.86 -1.74 12.62
N ALA A 88 4.34 -2.91 13.05
CA ALA A 88 5.48 -3.58 12.43
C ALA A 88 5.22 -3.93 10.95
N LEU A 89 4.03 -4.43 10.63
CA LEU A 89 3.62 -4.70 9.25
C LEU A 89 3.51 -3.42 8.42
N ARG A 90 2.88 -2.38 8.96
CA ARG A 90 2.71 -1.08 8.31
C ARG A 90 4.06 -0.45 7.97
N ALA A 91 5.00 -0.46 8.92
CA ALA A 91 6.35 0.02 8.70
C ALA A 91 7.06 -0.76 7.57
N ALA A 92 6.88 -2.08 7.53
CA ALA A 92 7.53 -2.93 6.54
C ALA A 92 7.00 -2.77 5.11
N ILE A 93 5.73 -2.38 4.93
CA ILE A 93 5.12 -2.18 3.59
C ILE A 93 5.26 -0.76 3.03
N VAL A 94 5.87 0.17 3.76
CA VAL A 94 6.13 1.54 3.28
C VAL A 94 6.82 1.55 1.90
N PRO A 95 7.86 0.73 1.63
CA PRO A 95 8.48 0.66 0.31
C PRO A 95 7.51 0.21 -0.80
N HIS A 96 6.62 -0.74 -0.50
CA HIS A 96 5.61 -1.24 -1.43
C HIS A 96 4.58 -0.16 -1.76
N LEU A 97 4.10 0.57 -0.76
CA LEU A 97 3.17 1.69 -0.95
C LEU A 97 3.78 2.79 -1.83
N LYS A 98 5.03 3.18 -1.58
CA LYS A 98 5.76 4.17 -2.42
C LYS A 98 5.91 3.71 -3.87
N ALA A 99 6.19 2.43 -4.09
CA ALA A 99 6.29 1.86 -5.43
C ALA A 99 4.94 1.87 -6.16
N ILE A 100 3.84 1.59 -5.46
CA ILE A 100 2.47 1.62 -6.00
C ILE A 100 2.05 3.05 -6.37
N GLN A 101 2.31 4.01 -5.48
CA GLN A 101 2.01 5.44 -5.68
C GLN A 101 2.86 6.07 -6.80
N GLY A 102 3.91 5.39 -7.28
CA GLY A 102 4.79 5.93 -8.31
C GLY A 102 5.71 7.03 -7.77
N VAL A 103 5.93 7.11 -6.46
CA VAL A 103 6.92 8.04 -5.85
C VAL A 103 8.35 7.68 -6.27
N ASN A 104 8.57 6.46 -6.78
CA ASN A 104 9.81 6.02 -7.42
C ASN A 104 9.78 6.11 -8.97
N ALA A 105 8.71 6.65 -9.57
CA ALA A 105 8.68 6.88 -11.01
C ALA A 105 9.42 8.19 -11.31
N PRO A 106 10.37 8.23 -12.28
CA PRO A 106 10.89 9.50 -12.77
C PRO A 106 9.70 10.35 -13.19
N THR A 107 9.62 11.57 -12.68
CA THR A 107 8.62 12.55 -13.10
C THR A 107 8.72 12.65 -14.63
N PRO A 108 7.63 12.45 -15.40
CA PRO A 108 7.69 12.75 -16.82
C PRO A 108 8.00 14.24 -16.92
N THR A 109 9.20 14.56 -17.39
CA THR A 109 9.58 15.93 -17.74
C THR A 109 8.54 16.39 -18.74
N ASN A 110 7.70 17.32 -18.32
CA ASN A 110 6.63 17.87 -19.13
C ASN A 110 7.28 18.58 -20.32
N GLU A 111 7.46 17.89 -21.45
CA GLU A 111 7.86 18.53 -22.69
C GLU A 111 6.73 19.49 -23.06
N THR A 112 7.02 20.77 -22.84
CA THR A 112 6.15 21.87 -23.20
C THR A 112 5.92 21.79 -24.71
N PRO A 113 4.68 21.75 -25.21
CA PRO A 113 4.44 21.78 -26.64
C PRO A 113 5.04 23.08 -27.20
N THR A 114 6.14 22.98 -27.94
CA THR A 114 6.67 24.10 -28.70
C THR A 114 5.62 24.41 -29.77
N ALA A 115 4.97 25.56 -29.65
CA ALA A 115 4.00 26.04 -30.62
C ALA A 115 4.64 26.07 -32.03
N PRO A 116 3.88 25.75 -33.10
CA PRO A 116 4.43 25.79 -34.45
C PRO A 116 4.79 27.24 -34.81
N SER A 117 6.08 27.49 -35.04
CA SER A 117 6.52 28.72 -35.69
C SER A 117 5.92 28.75 -37.10
N ALA A 118 4.98 29.66 -37.31
CA ALA A 118 4.54 30.06 -38.63
C ALA A 118 5.66 30.85 -39.32
N SER A 119 5.97 30.49 -40.57
CA SER A 119 6.63 31.33 -41.58
C SER A 119 6.21 30.87 -42.95
#